data_AF-A0A355SEB1-F1
#
_entry.id   AF-A0A355SEB1-F1
#
_cell.length_a   1.000
_cell.length_b   1.000
_cell.length_c   1.000
_cell.angle_alpha   90.00
_cell.angle_beta   90.00
_cell.angle_gamma   90.00
#
_symmetry.space_group_name_H-M   'P 1'
#
loop_
_entity.id
_entity.type
_entity.pdbx_description
1 polymer ?
#
loop_
_entity_poly.entity_id
_entity_poly.type
_entity_poly.pdbx_seq_one_letter_code
_entity_poly.pdbx_strand_id
1 'polypeptide(L)'
;DTVIHFDPWWNPAVEDQATDRAYRIGQENSVQVMKLITKGTIEEKIQNLQQKKRHLINSVIESGEKFISKMTEEDIKELFSI
;
A
#
# COMPACT_ATOMS: atom_id res chain seq x y z
N ASP A 1 7.18 -5.25 20.73
CA ASP A 1 7.51 -4.05 19.94
C ASP A 1 6.28 -3.51 19.25
N THR A 2 6.03 -2.21 19.37
CA THR A 2 4.81 -1.57 18.85
C THR A 2 5.17 -0.36 17.99
N VAL A 3 4.56 -0.26 16.81
CA VAL A 3 4.66 0.90 15.89
C VAL A 3 3.30 1.56 15.82
N ILE A 4 3.27 2.88 15.98
CA ILE A 4 2.06 3.70 15.87
C ILE A 4 2.26 4.69 14.74
N HIS A 5 1.49 4.53 13.66
CA HIS A 5 1.36 5.53 12.61
C HIS A 5 0.32 6.55 13.05
N PHE A 6 0.77 7.78 13.31
CA PHE A 6 -0.05 8.84 13.89
C PHE A 6 -0.98 9.49 12.85
N ASP A 7 -0.50 9.60 11.62
CA ASP A 7 -1.20 10.17 10.47
C ASP A 7 -1.05 9.26 9.24
N PRO A 8 -2.09 9.11 8.41
CA PRO A 8 -2.02 8.28 7.22
C PRO A 8 -1.29 9.00 6.08
N TRP A 9 -0.25 8.34 5.55
CA TRP A 9 0.44 8.83 4.36
C TRP A 9 -0.22 8.31 3.08
N TRP A 10 -0.36 9.15 2.04
CA TRP A 10 -0.95 8.75 0.75
C TRP A 10 -0.15 7.72 -0.08
N ASN A 11 1.11 7.48 0.27
CA ASN A 11 1.97 6.49 -0.36
C ASN A 11 2.21 5.34 0.63
N PRO A 12 1.59 4.16 0.41
CA PRO A 12 1.67 3.05 1.35
C PRO A 12 3.12 2.56 1.59
N ALA A 13 3.98 2.64 0.57
CA ALA A 13 5.37 2.14 0.68
C ALA A 13 6.22 2.90 1.71
N VAL A 14 5.94 4.19 1.94
CA VAL A 14 6.65 4.98 2.95
C VAL A 14 6.27 4.52 4.35
N GLU A 15 5.00 4.18 4.55
CA GLU A 15 4.47 3.70 5.82
C GLU A 15 4.96 2.28 6.12
N ASP A 16 5.03 1.43 5.09
CA ASP A 16 5.58 0.09 5.19
C ASP A 16 7.09 0.15 5.56
N GLN A 17 7.87 1.02 4.91
CA GLN A 17 9.28 1.26 5.27
C GLN A 17 9.46 1.74 6.72
N ALA A 18 8.56 2.60 7.20
CA ALA A 18 8.59 3.07 8.59
C ALA A 18 8.32 1.91 9.57
N THR A 19 7.43 0.98 9.21
CA THR A 19 7.16 -0.25 9.96
C THR A 19 8.36 -1.18 9.98
N ASP A 20 9.04 -1.34 8.84
CA ASP A 20 10.21 -2.21 8.68
C ASP A 20 11.39 -1.79 9.59
N ARG A 21 11.42 -0.53 10.07
CA ARG A 21 12.44 -0.12 11.05
C ARG A 21 12.34 -0.85 12.38
N ALA A 22 11.13 -1.25 12.78
CA ALA A 22 10.87 -2.01 13.99
C ALA A 22 10.94 -3.52 13.75
N TYR A 23 10.67 -3.98 12.53
CA TYR A 23 10.83 -5.38 12.16
C TYR A 23 12.29 -5.68 11.77
N ARG A 24 13.08 -6.24 12.69
CA ARG A 24 14.49 -6.57 12.46
C ARG A 24 14.77 -8.06 12.63
N ILE A 25 15.73 -8.57 11.86
CA ILE A 25 16.20 -9.96 11.97
C ILE A 25 16.77 -10.19 13.38
N GLY A 26 16.33 -11.25 14.05
CA GLY A 26 16.72 -11.58 15.43
C GLY A 26 15.74 -11.08 16.52
N GLN A 27 14.67 -10.38 16.13
CA GLN A 27 13.53 -10.11 16.99
C GLN A 27 12.75 -11.41 17.28
N GLU A 28 12.50 -11.72 18.56
CA GLU A 28 11.67 -12.86 18.98
C GLU A 28 10.19 -12.46 19.22
N ASN A 29 9.94 -11.17 19.43
CA ASN A 29 8.60 -10.65 19.74
C ASN A 29 7.86 -10.22 18.48
N SER A 30 6.55 -10.47 18.43
CA SER A 30 5.71 -9.93 17.35
C SER A 30 5.70 -8.38 17.38
N VAL A 31 5.82 -7.77 16.20
CA VAL A 31 5.68 -6.32 16.03
C VAL A 31 4.21 -5.99 15.82
N GLN A 32 3.62 -5.22 16.74
CA GLN A 32 2.24 -4.75 16.62
C GLN A 32 2.21 -3.39 15.91
N VAL A 33 1.45 -3.27 14.82
CA VAL A 33 1.34 -2.03 14.05
C VAL A 33 -0.07 -1.46 14.22
N MET A 34 -0.16 -0.23 14.70
CA MET A 34 -1.41 0.48 14.91
C MET A 34 -1.43 1.72 14.02
N LYS A 35 -2.55 1.95 13.33
CA LYS A 35 -2.76 3.16 12.51
C LYS A 35 -3.89 3.95 13.14
N LEU A 36 -3.62 5.21 13.47
CA LEU A 36 -4.64 6.12 13.98
C LEU A 36 -5.32 6.79 12.78
N ILE A 37 -6.65 6.69 12.73
CA ILE A 37 -7.48 7.31 11.69
C ILE A 37 -8.65 8.03 12.35
N THR A 38 -8.77 9.31 12.06
CA THR A 38 -9.81 10.19 12.58
C THR A 38 -11.04 10.11 11.69
N LYS A 39 -12.15 9.65 12.26
CA LYS A 39 -13.43 9.52 11.56
C LYS A 39 -13.99 10.88 11.12
N GLY A 40 -14.63 10.93 9.95
CA GLY A 40 -15.24 12.14 9.41
C GLY A 40 -14.24 13.16 8.87
N THR A 41 -12.98 12.76 8.68
CA THR A 41 -11.92 13.64 8.16
C THR A 41 -11.39 13.15 6.82
N ILE A 42 -10.47 13.92 6.24
CA ILE A 42 -9.77 13.54 5.01
C ILE A 42 -8.96 12.23 5.15
N GLU A 43 -8.61 11.83 6.37
CA GLU A 43 -7.82 10.63 6.66
C GLU A 43 -8.50 9.35 6.15
N GLU A 44 -9.83 9.27 6.19
CA GLU A 44 -10.60 8.14 5.64
C GLU A 44 -10.46 8.06 4.10
N LYS A 45 -10.40 9.21 3.43
CA LYS A 45 -10.17 9.27 1.96
C LYS A 45 -8.76 8.80 1.63
N ILE A 46 -7.77 9.20 2.43
CA ILE A 46 -6.38 8.78 2.26
C ILE A 46 -6.25 7.27 2.48
N GLN A 47 -6.90 6.71 3.50
CA GLN A 47 -6.93 5.27 3.76
C GLN A 47 -7.55 4.50 2.57
N ASN A 48 -8.67 4.99 2.03
CA ASN A 48 -9.29 4.39 0.84
C ASN A 48 -8.38 4.48 -0.39
N LEU A 49 -7.65 5.58 -0.58
CA LEU A 49 -6.69 5.74 -1.65
C LEU A 49 -5.52 4.75 -1.52
N GLN A 50 -4.98 4.55 -0.31
CA GLN A 50 -3.96 3.54 -0.07
C GLN A 50 -4.46 2.14 -0.44
N GLN A 51 -5.69 1.78 -0.05
CA GLN A 51 -6.26 0.47 -0.38
C GLN A 51 -6.42 0.26 -1.89
N LYS A 52 -6.90 1.28 -2.61
CA LYS A 52 -6.99 1.24 -4.08
C LYS A 52 -5.62 1.05 -4.72
N LYS A 53 -4.59 1.78 -4.25
CA LYS A 53 -3.21 1.64 -4.73
C LYS A 53 -2.65 0.24 -4.45
N ARG A 54 -2.83 -0.29 -3.23
CA ARG A 54 -2.39 -1.66 -2.89
C ARG A 54 -3.09 -2.70 -3.75
N HIS A 55 -4.41 -2.56 -3.97
CA HIS A 55 -5.15 -3.48 -4.82
C HIS A 55 -4.67 -3.45 -6.26
N LEU A 56 -4.44 -2.26 -6.84
CA LEU A 56 -3.88 -2.13 -8.18
C LEU A 56 -2.51 -2.80 -8.29
N ILE A 57 -1.61 -2.55 -7.33
CA ILE A 57 -0.28 -3.17 -7.28
C ILE A 57 -0.39 -4.70 -7.21
N ASN A 58 -1.24 -5.22 -6.31
CA ASN A 58 -1.45 -6.66 -6.17
C ASN A 58 -2.01 -7.27 -7.46
N SER A 59 -3.00 -6.62 -8.07
CA SER A 59 -3.60 -7.07 -9.32
C SER A 59 -2.58 -7.09 -10.46
N VAL A 60 -1.64 -6.14 -10.53
CA VAL A 60 -0.56 -6.13 -11.52
C VAL A 60 0.50 -7.21 -11.25
N ILE A 61 0.82 -7.46 -9.97
CA ILE A 61 1.84 -8.45 -9.57
C ILE A 61 1.32 -9.89 -9.72
N GLU A 62 0.08 -10.19 -9.32
CA GLU A 62 -0.56 -11.50 -9.56
C GLU A 62 -0.74 -11.78 -11.05
N SER A 63 -0.92 -10.72 -11.82
CA SER A 63 -0.96 -10.70 -13.28
C SER A 63 0.41 -10.86 -13.94
N GLY A 64 1.51 -10.82 -13.17
CA GLY A 64 2.88 -10.67 -13.66
C GLY A 64 3.41 -11.80 -14.56
N GLU A 65 2.87 -13.02 -14.49
CA GLU A 65 3.29 -14.08 -15.42
C GLU A 65 2.34 -14.30 -16.61
N LYS A 66 1.09 -13.83 -16.56
CA LYS A 66 0.07 -14.12 -17.60
C LYS A 66 -0.61 -12.91 -18.25
N PHE A 67 -0.51 -11.72 -17.66
CA PHE A 67 -1.25 -10.53 -18.10
C PHE A 67 -0.40 -9.60 -18.95
N ILE A 68 0.91 -9.47 -18.65
CA ILE A 68 1.83 -8.66 -19.48
C ILE A 68 1.87 -9.20 -20.93
N SER A 69 1.64 -10.49 -21.15
CA SER A 69 1.54 -11.08 -22.49
C SER A 69 0.17 -10.92 -23.16
N LYS A 70 -0.83 -10.35 -22.48
CA LYS A 70 -2.22 -10.20 -22.95
C LYS A 70 -2.73 -8.77 -23.05
N MET A 71 -2.04 -7.79 -22.49
CA MET A 71 -2.44 -6.38 -22.60
C MET A 71 -2.18 -5.86 -24.01
N THR A 72 -3.18 -5.24 -24.64
CA THR A 72 -2.99 -4.57 -25.93
C THR A 72 -2.46 -3.15 -25.71
N GLU A 73 -1.98 -2.53 -26.79
CA GLU A 73 -1.45 -1.16 -26.73
C GLU A 73 -2.51 -0.14 -26.26
N GLU A 74 -3.80 -0.42 -26.51
CA GLU A 74 -4.90 0.40 -26.00
C GLU A 74 -5.02 0.36 -24.47
N ASP A 75 -4.90 -0.83 -23.86
CA ASP A 75 -5.02 -1.00 -22.40
C ASP A 75 -3.91 -0.23 -21.65
N ILE A 76 -2.73 -0.16 -22.26
CA ILE A 76 -1.59 0.60 -21.71
C ILE A 76 -1.87 2.09 -21.83
N LYS A 77 -2.40 2.57 -22.96
CA LYS A 77 -2.74 4.00 -23.14
C LYS A 77 -3.82 4.46 -22.17
N GLU A 78 -4.80 3.62 -21.88
CA GLU A 78 -5.90 3.93 -20.95
C GLU A 78 -5.42 4.02 -19.49
N LEU A 79 -4.44 3.19 -19.11
CA LEU A 79 -3.83 3.22 -17.78
C LEU A 79 -3.02 4.51 -17.52
N PHE A 80 -2.50 5.14 -18.58
CA PHE A 80 -1.69 6.38 -18.51
C PHE A 80 -2.42 7.64 -18.97
N SER A 81 -3.67 7.55 -19.42
CA SER A 81 -4.48 8.74 -19.71
C SER A 81 -5.03 9.34 -18.42
N ILE A 82 -4.78 10.65 -18.24
CA ILE A 82 -5.21 11.49 -17.10
C ILE A 82 -6.72 11.74 -17.15
#